data_AF-A0A9E1JJD2-F1
#
_entry.id   AF-A0A9E1JJD2-F1
#
_cell.length_a   1.000
_cell.length_b   1.000
_cell.length_c   1.000
_cell.angle_alpha   90.00
_cell.angle_beta   90.00
_cell.angle_gamma   90.00
#
_symmetry.space_group_name_H-M   'P 1'
#
loop_
_entity.id
_entity.type
_entity.pdbx_description
1 polymer ?
#
loop_
_entity_poly.entity_id
_entity_poly.type
_entity_poly.pdbx_seq_one_letter_code
_entity_poly.pdbx_strand_id
1 'polypeptide(L)' 'MNEYKKSVQATIISKDNQFRRQYLKLTIEKEIPSYKAKLTVARSMLAAMYGMWKKGEKYDPEIDKKRSKGIKK' A
#
# COMPACT_ATOMS: atom_id res chain seq x y z
N MET A 1 6.17 -8.48 19.60
CA MET A 1 5.88 -7.07 19.18
C MET A 1 6.54 -6.64 17.85
N ASN A 2 7.24 -7.51 17.09
CA ASN A 2 8.09 -7.06 15.97
C ASN A 2 7.73 -7.65 14.58
N GLU A 3 6.72 -8.51 14.49
CA GLU A 3 6.35 -9.17 13.23
C GLU A 3 5.64 -8.21 12.26
N TYR A 4 4.79 -7.31 12.77
CA TYR A 4 4.17 -6.24 11.97
C TYR A 4 5.21 -5.28 11.36
N LYS A 5 6.25 -4.92 12.13
CA LYS A 5 7.35 -4.10 11.59
C LYS A 5 8.11 -4.84 10.50
N LYS A 6 8.37 -6.14 10.68
CA LYS A 6 9.03 -7.00 9.68
C LYS A 6 8.18 -7.21 8.44
N SER A 7 6.86 -7.46 8.56
CA SER A 7 5.96 -7.66 7.42
C SER A 7 5.77 -6.37 6.62
N VAL A 8 5.68 -5.22 7.29
CA VAL A 8 5.62 -3.90 6.62
C VAL A 8 6.93 -3.60 5.90
N GLN A 9 8.09 -3.86 6.52
CA GLN A 9 9.38 -3.70 5.84
C GLN A 9 9.56 -4.67 4.67
N ALA A 10 9.20 -5.94 4.83
CA ALA A 10 9.25 -6.93 3.77
C ALA A 10 8.31 -6.58 2.61
N THR A 11 7.15 -5.98 2.88
CA THR A 11 6.23 -5.49 1.84
C THR A 11 6.77 -4.24 1.15
N ILE A 12 7.47 -3.35 1.86
CA ILE A 12 8.13 -2.18 1.24
C ILE A 12 9.33 -2.63 0.37
N ILE A 13 10.06 -3.67 0.78
CA ILE A 13 11.26 -4.16 0.09
C ILE A 13 10.91 -5.11 -1.06
N SER A 14 9.89 -5.95 -0.91
CA SER A 14 9.49 -6.95 -1.90
C SER A 14 8.72 -6.30 -3.05
N LYS A 15 9.23 -6.55 -4.27
CA LYS A 15 8.66 -6.33 -5.62
C LYS A 15 7.69 -5.14 -5.75
N ASP A 16 8.11 -4.14 -6.51
CA ASP A 16 7.40 -2.90 -6.87
C ASP A 16 5.87 -3.00 -6.75
N ASN A 17 5.33 -2.53 -5.63
CA ASN A 17 3.91 -2.56 -5.33
C ASN A 17 3.35 -1.16 -5.08
N GLN A 18 2.03 -1.03 -5.17
CA GLN A 18 1.33 0.26 -5.04
C GLN A 18 1.69 1.03 -3.74
N PHE A 19 1.94 0.33 -2.64
CA PHE A 19 2.25 0.93 -1.34
C PHE A 19 3.66 1.50 -1.29
N ARG A 20 4.63 0.84 -1.94
CA ARG A 20 5.99 1.36 -2.10
C ARG A 20 6.02 2.61 -2.99
N ARG A 21 5.27 2.60 -4.09
CA ARG A 21 5.11 3.79 -4.96
C ARG A 21 4.47 4.95 -4.20
N GLN A 22 3.42 4.67 -3.42
CA GLN A 22 2.78 5.66 -2.58
C GLN A 22 3.74 6.22 -1.53
N TYR A 23 4.55 5.37 -0.90
CA TYR A 23 5.59 5.79 0.05
C TYR A 23 6.59 6.74 -0.60
N LEU A 24 7.19 6.33 -1.73
CA LEU A 24 8.17 7.13 -2.46
C LEU A 24 7.58 8.47 -2.92
N LYS A 25 6.34 8.48 -3.41
CA LYS A 25 5.62 9.70 -3.80
C LYS A 25 5.46 10.67 -2.61
N LEU A 26 5.07 10.15 -1.46
CA LEU A 26 4.89 10.96 -0.25
C LEU A 26 6.22 11.52 0.27
N THR A 27 7.30 10.75 0.19
CA THR A 27 8.62 11.19 0.68
C THR A 27 9.38 12.07 -0.29
N ILE A 28 9.30 11.81 -1.60
CA ILE A 28 10.08 12.50 -2.64
C ILE A 28 9.32 13.72 -3.16
N GLU A 29 8.05 13.58 -3.56
CA GLU A 29 7.30 14.69 -4.18
C GLU A 29 6.67 15.63 -3.15
N LYS A 30 6.28 15.11 -1.98
CA LYS A 30 5.60 15.88 -0.94
C LYS A 30 6.47 16.20 0.27
N GLU A 31 7.74 15.78 0.25
CA GLU A 31 8.71 15.96 1.35
C GLU A 31 8.18 15.59 2.74
N ILE A 32 7.25 14.63 2.81
CA ILE A 32 6.64 14.23 4.07
C ILE A 32 7.65 13.43 4.88
N PRO A 33 7.81 13.72 6.19
CA PRO A 33 8.68 12.94 7.06
C PRO A 33 8.39 11.44 6.99
N SER A 34 9.45 10.64 6.91
CA SER A 34 9.39 9.18 6.74
C SER A 34 8.40 8.48 7.68
N TYR A 35 8.27 8.92 8.93
CA TYR A 35 7.33 8.35 9.89
C TYR A 35 5.86 8.61 9.53
N LYS A 36 5.52 9.82 9.05
CA LYS A 36 4.16 10.17 8.59
C LYS A 36 3.83 9.41 7.31
N ALA A 37 4.77 9.33 6.37
CA ALA A 37 4.58 8.58 5.13
C ALA A 37 4.32 7.08 5.40
N LYS A 38 5.09 6.45 6.31
CA LYS A 38 4.84 5.06 6.75
C LYS A 38 3.45 4.87 7.34
N LEU A 39 2.99 5.80 8.17
CA LEU A 39 1.66 5.74 8.78
C LEU A 39 0.53 5.83 7.73
N THR A 40 0.67 6.72 6.76
CA THR A 40 -0.30 6.86 5.65
C THR A 40 -0.37 5.60 4.79
N VAL A 41 0.79 5.01 4.48
CA VAL A 41 0.86 3.77 3.70
C VAL A 41 0.26 2.59 4.48
N ALA A 42 0.53 2.49 5.78
CA ALA A 42 -0.06 1.45 6.63
C ALA A 42 -1.60 1.53 6.67
N ARG A 43 -2.17 2.74 6.79
CA ARG A 43 -3.63 2.95 6.70
C ARG A 43 -4.20 2.52 5.36
N SER A 44 -3.50 2.87 4.27
CA SER A 44 -3.90 2.47 2.91
C SER A 44 -3.89 0.95 2.75
N MET A 45 -2.87 0.28 3.31
CA MET A 45 -2.75 -1.17 3.29
C MET A 45 -3.89 -1.85 4.07
N LEU A 46 -4.23 -1.35 5.26
CA LEU A 46 -5.36 -1.85 6.05
C LEU A 46 -6.70 -1.68 5.33
N ALA A 47 -6.93 -0.53 4.69
CA ALA A 47 -8.15 -0.30 3.93
C ALA A 47 -8.28 -1.26 2.74
N ALA A 48 -7.17 -1.52 2.03
CA ALA A 48 -7.14 -2.51 0.96
C ALA A 48 -7.44 -3.92 1.49
N MET A 49 -6.80 -4.33 2.60
CA MET A 49 -7.06 -5.62 3.24
C MET A 49 -8.51 -5.78 3.69
N TYR A 50 -9.09 -4.73 4.27
CA TYR A 50 -10.49 -4.73 4.68
C TYR A 50 -11.44 -4.88 3.47
N GLY A 51 -11.17 -4.16 2.37
CA GLY A 51 -11.96 -4.26 1.14
C GLY A 51 -11.88 -5.64 0.51
N MET A 52 -10.70 -6.26 0.50
CA MET A 52 -10.51 -7.64 0.05
C MET A 52 -11.25 -8.64 0.92
N TRP A 53 -11.13 -8.50 2.24
CA TRP A 53 -11.81 -9.36 3.21
C TRP A 53 -13.34 -9.31 3.04
N LYS A 54 -13.90 -8.10 2.87
CA LYS A 54 -15.34 -7.90 2.61
C LYS A 54 -15.84 -8.57 1.33
N LYS A 55 -15.00 -8.64 0.29
CA LYS A 55 -15.38 -9.19 -1.02
C LYS A 55 -14.96 -10.66 -1.24
N GLY A 56 -14.15 -11.22 -0.35
CA GLY A 56 -13.55 -12.54 -0.54
C GLY A 56 -12.54 -12.60 -1.69
N GLU A 57 -12.03 -11.46 -2.15
CA GLU A 57 -11.14 -11.36 -3.30
C GLU A 57 -9.66 -11.45 -2.88
N LYS A 58 -8.83 -12.11 -3.72
CA LYS A 58 -7.37 -12.16 -3.51
C LYS A 58 -6.74 -10.79 -3.80
N TYR A 59 -5.62 -10.51 -3.14
CA TYR A 59 -4.85 -9.28 -3.36
C TYR A 59 -4.31 -9.19 -4.78
N ASP A 60 -4.70 -8.12 -5.46
CA ASP A 60 -4.17 -7.73 -6.75
C ASP A 60 -3.25 -6.49 -6.58
N PRO A 61 -1.93 -6.64 -6.72
CA PRO A 61 -0.98 -5.54 -6.57
C PRO A 61 -1.12 -4.45 -7.64
N GLU A 62 -1.86 -4.69 -8.72
CA GLU A 62 -2.14 -3.72 -9.78
C GLU A 62 -3.53 -3.07 -9.68
N ILE A 63 -4.25 -3.28 -8.58
CA ILE A 63 -5.63 -2.80 -8.40
C ILE A 63 -5.76 -1.29 -8.60
N ASP A 64 -4.76 -0.50 -8.20
CA ASP A 64 -4.76 0.95 -8.39
C ASP A 64 -4.60 1.35 -9.87
N LYS A 65 -3.74 0.66 -10.64
CA LYS A 65 -3.63 0.86 -12.10
C LYS A 65 -4.94 0.47 -12.80
N LYS A 66 -5.63 -0.57 -12.33
CA LYS A 66 -6.93 -1.00 -12.87
C LYS A 66 -8.03 0.02 -12.57
N ARG A 67 -8.04 0.58 -11.34
CA ARG A 67 -8.95 1.67 -10.96
C ARG A 67 -8.70 2.96 -11.75
N SER A 68 -7.44 3.37 -11.96
CA SER A 68 -7.14 4.60 -12.70
C SER A 68 -7.51 4.51 -14.18
N LYS A 69 -7.55 3.29 -14.74
CA LYS A 69 -8.01 3.02 -16.11
C LYS A 69 -9.54 2.89 -16.24
N GLY A 70 -10.30 3.12 -15.16
CA GLY A 70 -11.76 3.05 -15.19
C GLY A 70 -12.32 1.63 -15.37
N ILE A 71 -11.47 0.60 -15.28
CA ILE A 71 -11.92 -0.80 -15.39
C ILE A 71 -12.58 -1.16 -14.05
N LYS A 72 -13.90 -0.95 -13.98
CA LYS A 72 -14.74 -1.57 -12.97
C LYS A 72 -14.86 -3.04 -13.32
N LYS A 73 -14.50 -3.90 -12.37
CA LYS A 73 -14.89 -5.30 -12.40
C LYS A 73 -16.24 -5.44 -11.71
#